data_AF-A0A3D0WDE4-F1
#
_entry.id   AF-A0A3D0WDE4-F1
#
_cell.length_a   1.000
_cell.length_b   1.000
_cell.length_c   1.000
_cell.angle_alpha   90.00
_cell.angle_beta   90.00
_cell.angle_gamma   90.00
#
_symmetry.space_group_name_H-M   'P 1'
#
loop_
_entity.id
_entity.type
_entity.pdbx_description
1 polymer ?
#
loop_
_entity_poly.entity_id
_entity_poly.type
_entity_poly.pdbx_seq_one_letter_code
_entity_poly.pdbx_strand_id
1 'polypeptide(L)'
;MKRFAVIGGAVAAAVLGTAVTPASAQFYFKPKVLPTGRITGEEPGMLGAPLPGATREELDAAMVWNMRAALNVAALQCQFEPTLLTLRNYNAMLKDHEGELAASFATLGKYFRRVNKTPKEGQTAFDQYGTKVYSGYSTVSAQRIFCQTAGNIGEDVVHTPRGKLADLAAERIREMRGALM
;
A
#
# COMPACT_ATOMS: atom_id res chain seq x y z
N MET A 1 35.46 -9.44 85.80
CA MET A 1 35.79 -10.05 84.48
C MET A 1 34.57 -10.79 83.96
N LYS A 2 34.37 -10.77 82.64
CA LYS A 2 33.28 -11.37 81.85
C LYS A 2 31.96 -10.59 81.80
N ARG A 3 31.87 -9.82 80.71
CA ARG A 3 30.69 -9.27 80.03
C ARG A 3 29.71 -10.40 79.71
N PHE A 4 28.41 -10.13 79.77
CA PHE A 4 27.40 -10.45 78.74
C PHE A 4 26.03 -9.97 79.27
N ALA A 5 25.70 -8.72 78.96
CA ALA A 5 24.32 -8.24 79.06
C ALA A 5 23.58 -8.72 77.81
N VAL A 6 22.59 -9.59 78.01
CA VAL A 6 21.60 -9.96 77.01
C VAL A 6 20.66 -8.77 76.88
N ILE A 7 20.72 -8.06 75.75
CA ILE A 7 19.72 -7.08 75.35
C ILE A 7 18.94 -7.70 74.20
N GLY A 8 17.68 -8.01 74.48
CA GLY A 8 16.70 -8.34 73.46
C GLY A 8 16.52 -7.17 72.50
N GLY A 9 16.45 -7.49 71.22
CA GLY A 9 16.15 -6.53 70.16
C GLY A 9 15.66 -7.31 68.95
N ALA A 10 14.35 -7.44 68.81
CA ALA A 10 13.71 -7.95 67.62
C ALA A 10 14.07 -7.04 66.44
N VAL A 11 14.90 -7.53 65.53
CA VAL A 11 15.09 -6.88 64.22
C VAL A 11 14.19 -7.62 63.25
N ALA A 12 13.05 -6.99 62.95
CA ALA A 12 12.14 -7.42 61.91
C ALA A 12 12.90 -7.49 60.58
N ALA A 13 12.97 -8.69 60.01
CA ALA A 13 13.39 -8.88 58.63
C ALA A 13 12.26 -8.36 57.72
N ALA A 14 12.27 -7.07 57.43
CA ALA A 14 11.45 -6.49 56.38
C ALA A 14 12.01 -6.98 55.04
N VAL A 15 11.45 -8.08 54.54
CA VAL A 15 11.64 -8.52 53.16
C VAL A 15 11.05 -7.42 52.27
N LEU A 16 11.92 -6.55 51.74
CA LEU A 16 11.59 -5.65 50.65
C LEU A 16 11.34 -6.51 49.40
N GLY A 17 10.13 -7.04 49.31
CA GLY A 17 9.59 -7.57 48.07
C GLY A 17 9.44 -6.39 47.11
N THR A 18 10.47 -6.13 46.32
CA THR A 18 10.32 -5.31 45.13
C THR A 18 9.38 -6.08 44.19
N ALA A 19 8.10 -5.73 44.23
CA ALA A 19 7.18 -6.10 43.18
C ALA A 19 7.72 -5.51 41.88
N VAL A 20 8.44 -6.32 41.11
CA VAL A 20 8.73 -6.02 39.70
C VAL A 20 7.38 -6.10 39.00
N THR A 21 6.68 -4.97 38.93
CA THR A 21 5.56 -4.85 38.01
C THR A 21 6.16 -4.94 36.61
N PRO A 22 5.73 -5.89 35.77
CA PRO A 22 6.12 -5.84 34.37
C PRO A 22 5.59 -4.50 33.85
N ALA A 23 6.48 -3.63 33.40
CA ALA A 23 6.09 -2.47 32.63
C ALA A 23 5.33 -3.01 31.42
N SER A 24 4.01 -2.87 31.42
CA SER A 24 3.19 -3.19 30.26
C SER A 24 3.60 -2.22 29.17
N ALA A 25 4.55 -2.62 28.33
CA ALA A 25 4.84 -2.00 27.05
C ALA A 25 3.60 -2.22 26.19
N GLN A 26 2.60 -1.38 26.41
CA GLN A 26 1.44 -1.33 25.55
C GLN A 26 1.92 -0.64 24.28
N PHE A 27 2.41 -1.43 23.33
CA PHE A 27 2.60 -0.99 21.95
C PHE A 27 1.20 -0.72 21.36
N TYR A 28 0.61 0.42 21.74
CA TYR A 28 -0.53 0.96 21.04
C TYR A 28 -0.03 1.58 19.74
N PHE A 29 0.39 0.74 18.80
CA PHE A 29 0.41 1.15 17.40
C PHE A 29 -1.04 1.32 16.99
N LYS A 30 -1.59 2.54 17.15
CA LYS A 30 -2.84 2.88 16.47
C LYS A 30 -2.54 2.85 14.98
N PRO A 31 -3.12 1.91 14.20
CA PRO A 31 -2.91 1.92 12.77
C PRO A 31 -3.43 3.24 12.20
N LYS A 32 -2.69 3.81 11.24
CA LYS A 32 -3.15 5.00 10.53
C LYS A 32 -4.47 4.66 9.84
N VAL A 33 -5.51 5.44 10.09
CA VAL A 33 -6.78 5.30 9.35
C VAL A 33 -6.53 5.82 7.94
N LEU A 34 -6.63 4.93 6.96
CA LEU A 34 -6.47 5.27 5.55
C LEU A 34 -7.81 5.71 4.95
N PRO A 35 -7.80 6.66 4.00
CA PRO A 35 -9.01 7.00 3.27
C PRO A 35 -9.45 5.81 2.42
N THR A 36 -10.71 5.40 2.55
CA THR A 36 -11.31 4.29 1.82
C THR A 36 -12.53 4.76 1.02
N GLY A 37 -13.07 3.88 0.18
CA GLY A 37 -14.28 4.14 -0.59
C GLY A 37 -14.01 4.24 -2.08
N ARG A 38 -15.01 3.78 -2.85
CA ARG A 38 -14.97 3.68 -4.31
C ARG A 38 -14.77 5.05 -4.95
N ILE A 39 -13.96 5.08 -6.01
CA ILE A 39 -13.64 6.28 -6.79
C ILE A 39 -14.12 6.16 -8.24
N THR A 40 -14.24 7.29 -8.93
CA THR A 40 -14.55 7.31 -10.37
C THR A 40 -13.31 7.42 -11.25
N GLY A 41 -12.18 7.85 -10.67
CA GLY A 41 -10.96 8.17 -11.39
C GLY A 41 -10.82 9.65 -11.72
N GLU A 42 -11.87 10.45 -11.50
CA GLU A 42 -11.84 11.90 -11.68
C GLU A 42 -11.23 12.62 -10.48
N GLU A 43 -11.11 11.93 -9.34
CA GLU A 43 -10.61 12.50 -8.11
C GLU A 43 -9.13 12.94 -8.23
N PRO A 44 -8.80 14.17 -7.81
CA PRO A 44 -7.45 14.68 -7.91
C PRO A 44 -6.42 13.80 -7.20
N GLY A 45 -5.29 13.58 -7.87
CA GLY A 45 -4.14 12.88 -7.28
C GLY A 45 -4.27 11.36 -7.19
N MET A 46 -5.32 10.73 -7.75
CA MET A 46 -5.47 9.27 -7.72
C MET A 46 -4.72 8.54 -8.84
N LEU A 47 -4.62 9.14 -10.03
CA LEU A 47 -4.17 8.45 -11.25
C LEU A 47 -2.76 8.86 -11.75
N GLY A 48 -1.93 9.43 -10.87
CA GLY A 48 -0.57 9.90 -11.20
C GLY A 48 -0.51 11.21 -11.99
N ALA A 49 -1.47 11.46 -12.90
CA ALA A 49 -1.69 12.72 -13.59
C ALA A 49 -3.17 12.86 -14.00
N PRO A 50 -3.69 14.09 -14.16
CA PRO A 50 -5.05 14.31 -14.65
C PRO A 50 -5.20 13.84 -16.11
N LEU A 51 -6.37 13.29 -16.44
CA LEU A 51 -6.73 12.80 -17.77
C LEU A 51 -7.93 13.61 -18.33
N PRO A 52 -7.71 14.85 -18.82
CA PRO A 52 -8.79 15.71 -19.27
C PRO A 52 -9.54 15.12 -20.48
N GLY A 53 -10.87 15.08 -20.40
CA GLY A 53 -11.71 14.52 -21.47
C GLY A 53 -11.58 13.00 -21.64
N ALA A 54 -11.11 12.31 -20.61
CA ALA A 54 -11.15 10.85 -20.54
C ALA A 54 -12.60 10.37 -20.40
N THR A 55 -12.92 9.32 -21.15
CA THR A 55 -14.16 8.57 -21.04
C THR A 55 -14.12 7.66 -19.81
N ARG A 56 -15.28 7.10 -19.44
CA ARG A 56 -15.35 6.15 -18.32
C ARG A 56 -14.40 4.95 -18.50
N GLU A 57 -14.33 4.40 -19.70
CA GLU A 57 -13.44 3.27 -20.01
C GLU A 57 -11.96 3.66 -19.87
N GLU A 58 -11.59 4.88 -20.28
CA GLU A 58 -10.22 5.38 -20.14
C GLU A 58 -9.84 5.63 -18.67
N LEU A 59 -10.79 6.08 -17.83
CA LEU A 59 -10.61 6.23 -16.39
C LEU A 59 -10.48 4.86 -15.69
N ASP A 60 -11.30 3.88 -16.06
CA ASP A 60 -11.21 2.51 -15.54
C ASP A 60 -9.85 1.87 -15.91
N ALA A 61 -9.40 2.05 -17.16
CA ALA A 61 -8.09 1.61 -17.60
C ALA A 61 -6.95 2.30 -16.83
N ALA A 62 -7.07 3.60 -16.56
CA ALA A 62 -6.11 4.36 -15.77
C ALA A 62 -6.03 3.86 -14.33
N MET A 63 -7.17 3.54 -13.72
CA MET A 63 -7.23 2.94 -12.39
C MET A 63 -6.52 1.59 -12.37
N VAL A 64 -6.84 0.68 -13.28
CA VAL A 64 -6.17 -0.62 -13.39
C VAL A 64 -4.66 -0.45 -13.54
N TRP A 65 -4.21 0.47 -14.40
CA TRP A 65 -2.78 0.72 -14.61
C TRP A 65 -2.08 1.27 -13.36
N ASN A 66 -2.75 2.15 -12.61
CA ASN A 66 -2.23 2.68 -11.35
C ASN A 66 -2.11 1.60 -10.28
N MET A 67 -3.12 0.75 -10.13
CA MET A 67 -3.08 -0.38 -9.19
C MET A 67 -1.96 -1.36 -9.57
N ARG A 68 -1.82 -1.70 -10.86
CA ARG A 68 -0.72 -2.53 -11.37
C ARG A 68 0.64 -1.93 -11.02
N ALA A 69 0.83 -0.63 -11.21
CA ALA A 69 2.09 0.04 -10.90
C ALA A 69 2.40 0.01 -9.39
N ALA A 70 1.42 0.29 -8.53
CA ALA A 70 1.59 0.18 -7.08
C ALA A 70 2.02 -1.22 -6.65
N LEU A 71 1.34 -2.26 -7.16
CA LEU A 71 1.66 -3.66 -6.83
C LEU A 71 3.03 -4.09 -7.39
N ASN A 72 3.45 -3.54 -8.54
CA ASN A 72 4.80 -3.77 -9.05
C ASN A 72 5.86 -3.16 -8.11
N VAL A 73 5.68 -1.90 -7.69
CA VAL A 73 6.59 -1.24 -6.74
C VAL A 73 6.65 -2.03 -5.43
N ALA A 74 5.50 -2.51 -4.92
CA ALA A 74 5.45 -3.34 -3.72
C ALA A 74 6.15 -4.70 -3.89
N ALA A 75 6.03 -5.35 -5.05
CA ALA A 75 6.74 -6.60 -5.34
C ALA A 75 8.27 -6.43 -5.32
N LEU A 76 8.78 -5.23 -5.62
CA LEU A 76 10.21 -4.91 -5.59
C LEU A 76 10.67 -4.46 -4.19
N GLN A 77 9.92 -3.58 -3.53
CA GLN A 77 10.38 -2.87 -2.35
C GLN A 77 9.97 -3.50 -1.00
N CYS A 78 8.97 -4.39 -1.00
CA CYS A 78 8.39 -4.96 0.24
C CYS A 78 8.94 -6.35 0.59
N GLN A 79 10.01 -6.80 -0.06
CA GLN A 79 10.56 -8.16 0.14
C GLN A 79 11.19 -8.38 1.52
N PHE A 80 11.36 -7.33 2.32
CA PHE A 80 11.80 -7.44 3.72
C PHE A 80 10.79 -8.16 4.61
N GLU A 81 9.52 -8.24 4.20
CA GLU A 81 8.46 -8.96 4.91
C GLU A 81 7.80 -9.98 3.98
N PRO A 82 8.33 -11.22 3.92
CA PRO A 82 7.83 -12.25 3.01
C PRO A 82 6.36 -12.64 3.26
N THR A 83 5.85 -12.44 4.48
CA THR A 83 4.45 -12.80 4.83
C THR A 83 3.42 -11.94 4.12
N LEU A 84 3.82 -10.79 3.55
CA LEU A 84 2.94 -9.94 2.72
C LEU A 84 2.73 -10.50 1.31
N LEU A 85 3.56 -11.45 0.88
CA LEU A 85 3.39 -12.21 -0.38
C LEU A 85 3.28 -11.32 -1.63
N THR A 86 3.81 -10.09 -1.58
CA THR A 86 3.63 -9.06 -2.62
C THR A 86 4.13 -9.53 -3.99
N LEU A 87 5.30 -10.16 -4.04
CA LEU A 87 5.85 -10.71 -5.29
C LEU A 87 4.98 -11.84 -5.87
N ARG A 88 4.51 -12.75 -5.01
CA ARG A 88 3.65 -13.86 -5.44
C ARG A 88 2.32 -13.34 -5.98
N ASN A 89 1.67 -12.45 -5.23
CA ASN A 89 0.37 -11.89 -5.58
C ASN A 89 0.46 -11.03 -6.85
N TYR A 90 1.53 -10.25 -7.02
CA TYR A 90 1.77 -9.50 -8.27
C TYR A 90 1.93 -10.42 -9.48
N ASN A 91 2.71 -11.49 -9.38
CA ASN A 91 2.88 -12.44 -10.49
C ASN A 91 1.59 -13.21 -10.79
N ALA A 92 0.80 -13.55 -9.77
CA ALA A 92 -0.52 -14.13 -9.95
C ALA A 92 -1.46 -13.16 -10.67
N MET A 93 -1.50 -11.89 -10.28
CA MET A 93 -2.27 -10.85 -10.99
C MET A 93 -1.88 -10.77 -12.47
N LEU A 94 -0.58 -10.75 -12.78
CA LEU A 94 -0.12 -10.68 -14.17
C LEU A 94 -0.66 -11.85 -15.00
N LYS A 95 -0.71 -13.06 -14.43
CA LYS A 95 -1.21 -14.25 -15.10
C LYS A 95 -2.73 -14.29 -15.18
N ASP A 96 -3.41 -13.93 -14.09
CA ASP A 96 -4.86 -14.11 -13.99
C ASP A 96 -5.64 -12.98 -14.67
N HIS A 97 -5.05 -11.79 -14.74
CA HIS A 97 -5.67 -10.62 -15.34
C HIS A 97 -4.93 -10.08 -16.58
N GLU A 98 -4.13 -10.92 -17.26
CA GLU A 98 -3.33 -10.48 -18.43
C GLU A 98 -4.17 -9.76 -19.50
N GLY A 99 -5.39 -10.25 -19.77
CA GLY A 99 -6.30 -9.66 -20.75
C GLY A 99 -6.79 -8.27 -20.35
N GLU A 100 -7.15 -8.08 -19.07
CA GLU A 100 -7.59 -6.78 -18.53
C GLU A 100 -6.43 -5.78 -18.50
N LEU A 101 -5.22 -6.23 -18.15
CA LEU A 101 -4.02 -5.40 -18.14
C LEU A 101 -3.63 -4.96 -19.56
N ALA A 102 -3.68 -5.88 -20.53
CA ALA A 102 -3.40 -5.59 -21.94
C ALA A 102 -4.45 -4.63 -22.53
N ALA A 103 -5.74 -4.85 -22.24
CA ALA A 103 -6.82 -3.98 -22.67
C ALA A 103 -6.64 -2.57 -22.08
N SER A 104 -6.36 -2.46 -20.77
CA SER A 104 -6.15 -1.18 -20.10
C SER A 104 -4.98 -0.40 -20.71
N PHE A 105 -3.85 -1.08 -20.98
CA PHE A 105 -2.70 -0.46 -21.64
C PHE A 105 -3.04 0.04 -23.04
N ALA A 106 -3.77 -0.74 -23.83
CA ALA A 106 -4.19 -0.37 -25.17
C ALA A 106 -5.16 0.83 -25.16
N THR A 107 -6.13 0.86 -24.23
CA THR A 107 -7.09 1.94 -24.05
C THR A 107 -6.37 3.24 -23.68
N LEU A 108 -5.43 3.22 -22.73
CA LEU A 108 -4.63 4.40 -22.39
C LEU A 108 -3.78 4.87 -23.57
N GLY A 109 -3.17 3.95 -24.32
CA GLY A 109 -2.45 4.31 -25.54
C GLY A 109 -3.36 5.00 -26.59
N LYS A 110 -4.61 4.56 -26.73
CA LYS A 110 -5.60 5.22 -27.61
C LYS A 110 -5.97 6.61 -27.10
N TYR A 111 -6.20 6.76 -25.79
CA TYR A 111 -6.45 8.06 -25.16
C TYR A 111 -5.34 9.07 -25.48
N PHE A 112 -4.08 8.72 -25.19
CA PHE A 112 -2.97 9.64 -25.40
C PHE A 112 -2.72 9.96 -26.87
N ARG A 113 -2.97 9.02 -27.79
CA ARG A 113 -2.96 9.31 -29.23
C ARG A 113 -4.08 10.26 -29.65
N ARG A 114 -5.27 10.14 -29.06
CA ARG A 114 -6.46 10.96 -29.38
C ARG A 114 -6.31 12.41 -28.92
N VAL A 115 -5.73 12.64 -27.75
CA VAL A 115 -5.65 13.99 -27.14
C VAL A 115 -4.40 14.79 -27.52
N ASN A 116 -3.45 14.19 -28.25
CA ASN A 116 -2.24 14.85 -28.73
C ASN A 116 -2.29 15.08 -30.25
N LYS A 117 -1.51 16.06 -30.75
CA LYS A 117 -1.59 16.50 -32.15
C LYS A 117 -0.98 15.48 -33.11
N THR A 118 0.05 14.77 -32.67
CA THR A 118 0.75 13.77 -33.49
C THR A 118 0.86 12.41 -32.78
N PRO A 119 0.98 11.30 -33.52
CA PRO A 119 1.19 9.97 -32.93
C PRO A 119 2.45 9.90 -32.04
N LYS A 120 3.53 10.60 -32.42
CA LYS A 120 4.77 10.66 -31.65
C LYS A 120 4.59 11.36 -30.30
N GLU A 121 3.94 12.52 -30.30
CA GLU A 121 3.62 13.24 -29.05
C GLU A 121 2.70 12.41 -28.16
N GLY A 122 1.70 11.72 -28.74
CA GLY A 122 0.83 10.81 -28.00
C GLY A 122 1.60 9.69 -27.31
N GLN A 123 2.53 9.05 -28.01
CA GLN A 123 3.37 8.01 -27.40
C GLN A 123 4.26 8.58 -26.29
N THR A 124 4.93 9.71 -26.53
CA THR A 124 5.75 10.37 -25.50
C THR A 124 4.94 10.76 -24.27
N ALA A 125 3.72 11.29 -24.45
CA ALA A 125 2.83 11.64 -23.34
C ALA A 125 2.40 10.39 -22.55
N PHE A 126 2.16 9.27 -23.23
CA PHE A 126 1.82 8.02 -22.58
C PHE A 126 3.00 7.45 -21.76
N ASP A 127 4.21 7.48 -22.30
CA ASP A 127 5.41 7.03 -21.60
C ASP A 127 5.71 7.91 -20.36
N GLN A 128 5.53 9.23 -20.49
CA GLN A 128 5.63 10.17 -19.37
C GLN A 128 4.55 9.92 -18.31
N TYR A 129 3.31 9.63 -18.74
CA TYR A 129 2.22 9.26 -17.83
C TYR A 129 2.58 8.00 -17.04
N GLY A 130 3.02 6.94 -17.73
CA GLY A 130 3.49 5.71 -17.10
C GLY A 130 4.59 5.99 -16.08
N THR A 131 5.59 6.79 -16.43
CA THR A 131 6.68 7.18 -15.53
C THR A 131 6.16 7.89 -14.27
N LYS A 132 5.26 8.87 -14.42
CA LYS A 132 4.65 9.59 -13.28
C LYS A 132 3.87 8.66 -12.36
N VAL A 133 3.14 7.70 -12.93
CA VAL A 133 2.40 6.69 -12.16
C VAL A 133 3.35 5.89 -11.27
N TYR A 134 4.45 5.35 -11.82
CA TYR A 134 5.43 4.60 -11.02
C TYR A 134 6.14 5.47 -9.98
N SER A 135 6.66 6.62 -10.39
CA SER A 135 7.34 7.55 -9.47
C SER A 135 6.42 7.99 -8.33
N GLY A 136 5.12 8.08 -8.59
CA GLY A 136 4.11 8.43 -7.60
C GLY A 136 3.93 7.43 -6.46
N TYR A 137 4.45 6.20 -6.57
CA TYR A 137 4.41 5.17 -5.52
C TYR A 137 5.76 4.90 -4.84
N SER A 138 6.85 5.53 -5.31
CA SER A 138 8.21 5.28 -4.81
C SER A 138 8.60 6.06 -3.54
N THR A 139 7.67 6.32 -2.63
CA THR A 139 7.90 7.16 -1.43
C THR A 139 8.43 6.35 -0.24
N VAL A 140 9.65 6.66 0.22
CA VAL A 140 10.34 5.94 1.32
C VAL A 140 9.71 6.19 2.71
N SER A 141 9.14 7.37 2.93
CA SER A 141 8.65 7.80 4.26
C SER A 141 7.53 6.93 4.84
N ALA A 142 6.74 6.27 3.99
CA ALA A 142 5.59 5.47 4.40
C ALA A 142 5.72 3.98 4.05
N GLN A 143 6.96 3.49 3.82
CA GLN A 143 7.22 2.16 3.26
C GLN A 143 6.46 1.03 3.97
N ARG A 144 6.41 1.02 5.32
CA ARG A 144 5.70 -0.04 6.07
C ARG A 144 4.19 -0.04 5.80
N ILE A 145 3.54 1.12 5.87
CA ILE A 145 2.07 1.22 5.69
C ILE A 145 1.73 0.90 4.23
N PHE A 146 2.50 1.43 3.28
CA PHE A 146 2.36 1.09 1.87
C PHE A 146 2.49 -0.42 1.62
N CYS A 147 3.53 -1.07 2.16
CA CYS A 147 3.75 -2.50 1.97
C CYS A 147 2.62 -3.36 2.57
N GLN A 148 2.16 -3.03 3.78
CA GLN A 148 1.02 -3.73 4.42
C GLN A 148 -0.26 -3.58 3.59
N THR A 149 -0.55 -2.35 3.15
CA THR A 149 -1.72 -2.04 2.32
C THR A 149 -1.64 -2.76 0.97
N ALA A 150 -0.47 -2.76 0.34
CA ALA A 150 -0.24 -3.43 -0.94
C ALA A 150 -0.28 -4.96 -0.83
N GLY A 151 0.15 -5.54 0.29
CA GLY A 151 -0.02 -6.97 0.59
C GLY A 151 -1.50 -7.35 0.63
N ASN A 152 -2.29 -6.61 1.41
CA ASN A 152 -3.73 -6.82 1.53
C ASN A 152 -4.45 -6.66 0.17
N ILE A 153 -4.19 -5.56 -0.55
CA ILE A 153 -4.78 -5.35 -1.88
C ILE A 153 -4.32 -6.43 -2.87
N GLY A 154 -3.06 -6.87 -2.79
CA GLY A 154 -2.56 -7.97 -3.61
C GLY A 154 -3.29 -9.29 -3.36
N GLU A 155 -3.69 -9.55 -2.11
CA GLU A 155 -4.53 -10.70 -1.78
C GLU A 155 -5.94 -10.57 -2.37
N ASP A 156 -6.56 -9.40 -2.27
CA ASP A 156 -7.86 -9.13 -2.89
C ASP A 156 -7.81 -9.35 -4.42
N VAL A 157 -6.72 -8.93 -5.06
CA VAL A 157 -6.51 -9.13 -6.50
C VAL A 157 -6.52 -10.62 -6.87
N VAL A 158 -5.84 -11.48 -6.11
CA VAL A 158 -5.80 -12.92 -6.39
C VAL A 158 -7.17 -13.59 -6.26
N HIS A 159 -8.04 -13.04 -5.40
CA HIS A 159 -9.40 -13.54 -5.23
C HIS A 159 -10.43 -12.85 -6.13
N THR A 160 -10.02 -11.84 -6.89
CA THR A 160 -10.91 -11.10 -7.78
C THR A 160 -11.16 -11.89 -9.06
N PRO A 161 -12.42 -12.12 -9.47
CA PRO A 161 -12.72 -12.78 -10.74
C PRO A 161 -12.15 -12.01 -11.94
N ARG A 162 -11.80 -12.74 -13.00
CA ARG A 162 -11.42 -12.13 -14.28
C ARG A 162 -12.56 -11.25 -14.80
N GLY A 163 -12.22 -10.08 -15.33
CA GLY A 163 -13.17 -9.05 -15.77
C GLY A 163 -13.63 -8.09 -14.67
N LYS A 164 -13.11 -8.23 -13.45
CA LYS A 164 -13.46 -7.39 -12.28
C LYS A 164 -12.29 -6.57 -11.72
N LEU A 165 -11.15 -6.55 -12.39
CA LEU A 165 -9.97 -5.84 -11.90
C LEU A 165 -10.20 -4.32 -11.82
N ALA A 166 -10.96 -3.75 -12.75
CA ALA A 166 -11.32 -2.32 -12.72
C ALA A 166 -12.23 -1.96 -11.54
N ASP A 167 -13.17 -2.86 -11.19
CA ASP A 167 -14.04 -2.68 -10.02
C ASP A 167 -13.20 -2.65 -8.73
N LEU A 168 -12.28 -3.60 -8.57
CA LEU A 168 -11.36 -3.62 -7.45
C LEU A 168 -10.46 -2.37 -7.44
N ALA A 169 -9.91 -1.97 -8.58
CA ALA A 169 -9.07 -0.77 -8.68
C ALA A 169 -9.83 0.48 -8.19
N ALA A 170 -11.09 0.64 -8.62
CA ALA A 170 -11.95 1.73 -8.17
C ALA A 170 -12.20 1.70 -6.65
N GLU A 171 -12.24 0.53 -6.02
CA GLU A 171 -12.47 0.38 -4.58
C GLU A 171 -11.22 0.59 -3.73
N ARG A 172 -10.05 0.19 -4.22
CA ARG A 172 -8.83 0.09 -3.41
C ARG A 172 -7.79 1.18 -3.68
N ILE A 173 -7.82 1.89 -4.82
CA ILE A 173 -6.80 2.92 -5.15
C ILE A 173 -6.73 4.03 -4.11
N ARG A 174 -7.88 4.47 -3.59
CA ARG A 174 -7.90 5.54 -2.58
C ARG A 174 -7.09 5.15 -1.34
N GLU A 175 -7.24 3.90 -0.90
CA GLU A 175 -6.50 3.36 0.23
C GLU A 175 -5.01 3.23 -0.10
N MET A 176 -4.69 2.69 -1.28
CA MET A 176 -3.31 2.57 -1.77
C MET A 176 -2.59 3.92 -1.82
N ARG A 177 -3.26 4.97 -2.31
CA ARG A 177 -2.71 6.34 -2.38
C ARG A 177 -2.58 6.96 -0.99
N GLY A 178 -3.56 6.73 -0.11
CA GLY A 178 -3.52 7.17 1.28
C GLY A 178 -2.37 6.57 2.09
N ALA A 179 -1.92 5.36 1.73
CA ALA A 179 -0.80 4.66 2.35
C ALA A 179 0.57 5.28 2.06
N LEU A 180 0.66 6.25 1.15
CA LEU A 180 1.90 6.97 0.80
C LEU A 180 2.13 8.23 1.65
N MET A 181 1.11 8.66 2.39
CA MET A 181 1.12 9.88 3.20
C MET A 181 1.38 9.56 4.68
#